data_AF-A0A7C9DRM9-F1
#
_entry.id   AF-A0A7C9DRM9-F1
#
_cell.length_a   1.000
_cell.length_b   1.000
_cell.length_c   1.000
_cell.angle_alpha   90.00
_cell.angle_beta   90.00
_cell.angle_gamma   90.00
#
_symmetry.space_group_name_H-M   'P 1'
#
loop_
_entity.id
_entity.type
_entity.pdbx_description
1 polymer ?
#
loop_
_entity_poly.entity_id
_entity_poly.type
_entity_poly.pdbx_seq_one_letter_code
_entity_poly.pdbx_strand_id
1 'polypeptide(L)'
;SLPSRTKGPFPTTIHGGATSNRLLTIRCGPRDNRGPLVKGRVLSSEAIQAVQALKRAQRSPNPPDVSRSLSRLIKADLLATLRELLRQGHCDLALKVFSTVRSESWYKTDLGLYADLVQALANNRMAEDIDRLIGEMEMEDGVIDLGDKKGLSRLIKALIAAERRESTVRMYGVMKRSGWGCIGSGVEVDEYVAKVLSKGLRRFGERDVAREVDLALESYSNACLGRVGV
;
A
#
# COMPACT_ATOMS: atom_id res chain seq x y z
N SER A 1 20.35 -20.63 93.66
CA SER A 1 19.06 -19.98 93.36
C SER A 1 18.17 -20.92 92.57
N LEU A 2 17.08 -21.38 93.20
CA LEU A 2 15.89 -21.96 92.56
C LEU A 2 14.83 -20.83 92.42
N PRO A 3 13.64 -20.97 91.74
CA PRO A 3 13.04 -22.17 91.11
C PRO A 3 12.27 -21.98 89.76
N SER A 4 11.92 -23.13 89.11
CA SER A 4 10.62 -23.47 88.45
C SER A 4 10.17 -22.73 87.14
N ARG A 5 9.31 -23.22 86.22
CA ARG A 5 8.33 -24.33 86.16
C ARG A 5 7.81 -24.53 84.71
N THR A 6 7.75 -25.79 84.25
CA THR A 6 6.75 -26.55 83.43
C THR A 6 5.77 -25.94 82.38
N LYS A 7 5.41 -26.83 81.41
CA LYS A 7 4.19 -26.99 80.55
C LYS A 7 4.29 -26.35 79.14
N GLY A 8 3.87 -26.93 78.03
CA GLY A 8 3.15 -28.17 77.65
C GLY A 8 3.05 -28.20 76.09
N PRO A 9 2.42 -29.21 75.46
CA PRO A 9 2.46 -29.38 74.00
C PRO A 9 1.39 -28.53 73.29
N PHE A 10 1.73 -27.99 72.11
CA PHE A 10 0.77 -27.32 71.23
C PHE A 10 0.35 -28.24 70.07
N PRO A 11 -0.94 -28.23 69.67
CA PRO A 11 -1.51 -29.22 68.78
C PRO A 11 -1.21 -28.95 67.31
N THR A 12 -1.01 -30.03 66.56
CA THR A 12 -0.95 -30.07 65.10
C THR A 12 -2.33 -29.77 64.51
N THR A 13 -2.49 -28.61 63.89
CA THR A 13 -3.66 -28.32 63.03
C THR A 13 -3.39 -28.86 61.63
N ILE A 14 -4.11 -29.92 61.26
CA ILE A 14 -4.25 -30.41 59.89
C ILE A 14 -5.13 -29.40 59.15
N HIS A 15 -4.57 -28.66 58.19
CA HIS A 15 -5.37 -27.90 57.23
C HIS A 15 -5.63 -28.75 55.99
N GLY A 16 -6.90 -29.11 55.83
CA GLY A 16 -7.45 -29.78 54.66
C GLY A 16 -7.27 -28.96 53.39
N GLY A 17 -7.11 -29.68 52.28
CA GLY A 17 -6.97 -29.12 50.96
C GLY A 17 -8.21 -28.35 50.52
N ALA A 18 -7.98 -27.16 49.98
CA ALA A 18 -8.88 -26.51 49.05
C ALA A 18 -8.04 -26.12 47.83
N THR A 19 -8.33 -26.75 46.70
CA THR A 19 -7.80 -26.37 45.39
C THR A 19 -8.22 -24.95 45.07
N SER A 20 -7.34 -24.00 45.36
CA SER A 20 -7.50 -22.59 45.02
C SER A 20 -7.33 -22.44 43.51
N ASN A 21 -8.45 -22.20 42.81
CA ASN A 21 -8.44 -21.64 41.46
C ASN A 21 -7.69 -20.30 41.51
N ARG A 22 -6.41 -20.30 41.13
CA ARG A 22 -5.64 -19.07 40.96
C ARG A 22 -6.24 -18.29 39.79
N LEU A 23 -7.18 -17.39 40.10
CA LEU A 23 -7.51 -16.26 39.25
C LEU A 23 -6.23 -15.45 39.06
N LEU A 24 -5.64 -15.54 37.87
CA LEU A 24 -4.57 -14.64 37.47
C LEU A 24 -5.18 -13.25 37.29
N THR A 25 -5.14 -12.46 38.36
CA THR A 25 -5.49 -11.05 38.30
C THR A 25 -4.49 -10.33 37.40
N ILE A 26 -4.82 -10.17 36.12
CA ILE A 26 -4.07 -9.32 35.21
C ILE A 26 -4.33 -7.87 35.61
N ARG A 27 -3.40 -7.27 36.36
CA ARG A 27 -3.41 -5.83 36.62
C ARG A 27 -2.85 -5.10 35.41
N CYS A 28 -3.73 -4.48 34.62
CA CYS A 28 -3.31 -3.44 33.69
C CYS A 28 -3.06 -2.15 34.48
N GLY A 29 -1.81 -1.68 34.52
CA GLY A 29 -1.47 -0.38 35.10
C GLY A 29 -2.07 0.78 34.30
N PRO A 30 -2.15 2.00 34.90
CA PRO A 30 -2.71 3.19 34.23
C PRO A 30 -2.04 3.43 32.88
N ARG A 31 -2.85 3.53 31.81
CA ARG A 31 -2.40 3.68 30.41
C ARG A 31 -2.02 5.12 30.05
N ASP A 32 -1.98 6.01 31.03
CA ASP A 32 -1.98 7.46 30.80
C ASP A 32 -0.57 8.07 30.64
N ASN A 33 0.47 7.23 30.69
CA ASN A 33 1.86 7.64 30.45
C ASN A 33 2.34 7.32 29.04
N ARG A 34 1.49 7.55 28.02
CA ARG A 34 2.03 7.67 26.66
C ARG A 34 2.81 8.98 26.62
N GLY A 35 4.13 8.88 26.70
CA GLY A 35 5.02 10.00 26.39
C GLY A 35 4.67 10.61 25.03
N PRO A 36 5.14 11.84 24.74
CA PRO A 36 4.89 12.51 23.46
C PRO A 36 5.14 11.52 22.32
N LEU A 37 4.25 11.47 21.33
CA LEU A 37 4.46 10.67 20.13
C LEU A 37 5.83 11.03 19.57
N VAL A 38 6.82 10.19 19.85
CA VAL A 38 8.20 10.42 19.41
C VAL A 38 8.13 10.60 17.91
N LYS A 39 8.81 11.64 17.42
CA LYS A 39 8.84 12.15 16.04
C LYS A 39 9.39 11.11 15.05
N GLY A 40 8.69 9.97 14.94
CA GLY A 40 9.13 8.72 14.36
C GLY A 40 8.03 7.66 14.20
N ARG A 41 6.80 7.87 14.72
CA ARG A 41 5.64 7.09 14.22
C ARG A 41 5.18 7.70 12.90
N VAL A 42 5.38 6.95 11.82
CA VAL A 42 4.89 7.29 10.47
C VAL A 42 3.35 7.32 10.41
N LEU A 43 2.66 6.70 11.39
CA LEU A 43 1.20 6.57 11.43
C LEU A 43 0.59 7.34 12.62
N SER A 44 -0.51 8.04 12.36
CA SER A 44 -1.36 8.63 13.40
C SER A 44 -2.09 7.54 14.21
N SER A 45 -2.67 7.93 15.35
CA SER A 45 -3.52 7.02 16.13
C SER A 45 -4.73 6.54 15.33
N GLU A 46 -5.33 7.40 14.51
CA GLU A 46 -6.49 7.08 13.69
C GLU A 46 -6.15 6.04 12.61
N ALA A 47 -5.03 6.24 11.90
CA ALA A 47 -4.56 5.26 10.91
C ALA A 47 -4.26 3.90 11.57
N ILE A 48 -3.63 3.88 12.75
CA ILE A 48 -3.37 2.64 13.50
C ILE A 48 -4.69 1.94 13.87
N GLN A 49 -5.66 2.68 14.39
CA GLN A 49 -6.96 2.12 14.76
C GLN A 49 -7.73 1.59 13.53
N ALA A 50 -7.66 2.29 12.40
CA ALA A 50 -8.26 1.86 11.14
C ALA A 50 -7.66 0.54 10.64
N VAL A 51 -6.32 0.42 10.59
CA VAL A 51 -5.63 -0.83 10.23
C VAL A 51 -6.07 -1.97 11.16
N GLN A 52 -6.10 -1.72 12.47
CA GLN A 52 -6.51 -2.73 13.44
C GLN A 52 -7.99 -3.11 13.33
N ALA A 53 -8.87 -2.15 13.03
CA ALA A 53 -10.29 -2.41 12.81
C ALA A 53 -10.51 -3.26 11.55
N LEU A 54 -9.84 -2.94 10.44
CA LEU A 54 -9.89 -3.71 9.20
C LEU A 54 -9.43 -5.16 9.39
N LYS A 55 -8.27 -5.36 10.05
CA LYS A 55 -7.74 -6.70 10.33
C LYS A 55 -8.64 -7.51 11.26
N ARG A 56 -9.28 -6.86 12.24
CA ARG A 56 -10.26 -7.51 13.13
C ARG A 56 -11.51 -7.90 12.36
N ALA A 57 -12.03 -7.01 11.51
CA ALA A 57 -13.19 -7.29 10.68
C ALA A 57 -12.95 -8.50 9.76
N GLN A 58 -11.78 -8.58 9.10
CA GLN A 58 -11.44 -9.71 8.22
C GLN A 58 -11.42 -11.08 8.91
N ARG A 59 -11.13 -11.11 10.23
CA ARG A 59 -11.10 -12.34 11.03
C ARG A 59 -12.44 -12.67 11.69
N SER A 60 -13.41 -11.77 11.62
CA SER A 60 -14.71 -11.95 12.25
C SER A 60 -15.63 -12.76 11.34
N PRO A 61 -16.35 -13.77 11.86
CA PRO A 61 -17.39 -14.46 11.10
C PRO A 61 -18.55 -13.51 10.72
N ASN A 62 -18.79 -12.48 11.53
CA ASN A 62 -19.72 -11.39 11.23
C ASN A 62 -18.93 -10.08 11.18
N PRO A 63 -18.33 -9.73 10.02
CA PRO A 63 -17.50 -8.54 9.90
C PRO A 63 -18.37 -7.28 10.05
N PRO A 64 -17.99 -6.33 10.94
CA PRO A 64 -18.64 -5.03 10.97
C PRO A 64 -18.35 -4.27 9.67
N ASP A 65 -19.31 -3.45 9.22
CA ASP A 65 -19.07 -2.56 8.09
C ASP A 65 -18.10 -1.43 8.49
N VAL A 66 -16.88 -1.52 7.98
CA VAL A 66 -15.79 -0.56 8.20
C VAL A 66 -15.77 0.55 7.16
N SER A 67 -16.60 0.48 6.11
CA SER A 67 -16.56 1.39 4.96
C SER A 67 -16.82 2.84 5.38
N ARG A 68 -17.80 3.05 6.27
CA ARG A 68 -18.12 4.35 6.85
C ARG A 68 -17.01 4.93 7.73
N SER A 69 -16.24 4.08 8.38
CA SER A 69 -15.08 4.51 9.18
C SER A 69 -13.93 4.94 8.28
N LEU A 70 -13.73 4.25 7.16
CA LEU A 70 -12.70 4.61 6.17
C LEU A 70 -13.00 5.95 5.49
N SER A 71 -14.24 6.17 5.06
CA SER A 71 -14.67 7.42 4.39
C SER A 71 -14.65 8.66 5.30
N ARG A 72 -14.41 8.47 6.61
CA ARG A 72 -14.27 9.56 7.59
C ARG A 72 -12.81 9.85 7.94
N LEU A 73 -11.88 9.00 7.52
CA LEU A 73 -10.46 9.26 7.71
C LEU A 73 -10.05 10.45 6.85
N ILE A 74 -9.24 11.34 7.42
CA ILE A 74 -8.61 12.39 6.63
C ILE A 74 -7.69 11.77 5.58
N LYS A 75 -7.47 12.48 4.46
CA LYS A 75 -6.62 12.03 3.34
C LYS A 75 -5.30 11.39 3.79
N ALA A 76 -4.58 12.06 4.71
CA ALA A 76 -3.29 11.57 5.21
C ALA A 76 -3.42 10.21 5.91
N ASP A 77 -4.43 10.03 6.75
CA ASP A 77 -4.65 8.79 7.50
C ASP A 77 -5.18 7.66 6.62
N LEU A 78 -6.00 7.98 5.61
CA LEU A 78 -6.48 7.00 4.64
C LEU A 78 -5.32 6.45 3.80
N LEU A 79 -4.45 7.33 3.29
CA LEU A 79 -3.25 6.92 2.54
C LEU A 79 -2.23 6.19 3.44
N ALA A 80 -2.08 6.62 4.70
CA ALA A 80 -1.22 5.96 5.67
C ALA A 80 -1.73 4.55 6.02
N THR A 81 -3.04 4.39 6.17
CA THR A 81 -3.71 3.09 6.35
C THR A 81 -3.45 2.16 5.18
N LEU A 82 -3.63 2.66 3.95
CA LEU A 82 -3.34 1.90 2.72
C LEU A 82 -1.88 1.42 2.67
N ARG A 83 -0.93 2.35 2.85
CA ARG A 83 0.50 2.02 2.81
C ARG A 83 0.91 1.03 3.90
N GLU A 84 0.33 1.15 5.10
CA GLU A 84 0.62 0.21 6.19
C GLU A 84 0.07 -1.19 5.90
N LEU A 85 -1.10 -1.31 5.28
CA LEU A 85 -1.63 -2.61 4.87
C LEU A 85 -0.77 -3.27 3.79
N LEU A 86 -0.32 -2.49 2.80
CA LEU A 86 0.62 -2.97 1.77
C LEU A 86 1.94 -3.43 2.39
N ARG A 87 2.49 -2.65 3.34
CA ARG A 87 3.72 -3.00 4.07
C ARG A 87 3.57 -4.31 4.87
N GLN A 88 2.38 -4.60 5.38
CA GLN A 88 2.07 -5.84 6.10
C GLN A 88 1.69 -7.01 5.19
N GLY A 89 1.60 -6.82 3.87
CA GLY A 89 1.15 -7.85 2.92
C GLY A 89 -0.35 -8.14 2.98
N HIS A 90 -1.16 -7.28 3.61
CA HIS A 90 -2.62 -7.43 3.63
C HIS A 90 -3.24 -6.84 2.35
N CYS A 91 -2.89 -7.42 1.20
CA CYS A 91 -3.24 -6.89 -0.13
C CYS A 91 -4.75 -6.78 -0.38
N ASP A 92 -5.56 -7.76 0.04
CA ASP A 92 -7.03 -7.68 -0.13
C ASP A 92 -7.64 -6.47 0.61
N LEU A 93 -7.19 -6.25 1.84
CA LEU A 93 -7.61 -5.09 2.64
C LEU A 93 -7.08 -3.80 2.01
N ALA A 94 -5.86 -3.81 1.49
CA ALA A 94 -5.28 -2.66 0.81
C ALA A 94 -6.08 -2.29 -0.45
N LEU A 95 -6.47 -3.26 -1.28
CA LEU A 95 -7.33 -3.02 -2.45
C LEU A 95 -8.68 -2.43 -2.03
N LYS A 96 -9.30 -2.94 -0.95
CA LYS A 96 -10.54 -2.36 -0.42
C LYS A 96 -10.38 -0.91 0.02
N VAL A 97 -9.30 -0.59 0.74
CA VAL A 97 -9.00 0.80 1.14
C VAL A 97 -8.69 1.66 -0.08
N PHE A 98 -8.01 1.11 -1.10
CA PHE A 98 -7.73 1.81 -2.34
C PHE A 98 -9.00 2.13 -3.13
N SER A 99 -10.00 1.25 -3.15
CA SER A 99 -11.32 1.57 -3.70
C SER A 99 -11.96 2.75 -2.97
N THR A 100 -11.83 2.84 -1.64
CA THR A 100 -12.26 4.04 -0.90
C THR A 100 -11.46 5.26 -1.32
N VAL A 101 -10.14 5.17 -1.41
CA VAL A 101 -9.28 6.27 -1.90
C VAL A 101 -9.74 6.78 -3.27
N ARG A 102 -10.07 5.89 -4.21
CA ARG A 102 -10.55 6.25 -5.56
C ARG A 102 -11.93 6.93 -5.56
N SER A 103 -12.76 6.66 -4.55
CA SER A 103 -14.08 7.28 -4.41
C SER A 103 -14.05 8.68 -3.79
N GLU A 104 -12.91 9.10 -3.23
CA GLU A 104 -12.78 10.40 -2.57
C GLU A 104 -12.66 11.55 -3.57
N SER A 105 -13.31 12.68 -3.30
CA SER A 105 -13.36 13.84 -4.21
C SER A 105 -11.99 14.51 -4.46
N TRP A 106 -11.04 14.32 -3.55
CA TRP A 106 -9.68 14.84 -3.67
C TRP A 106 -8.74 13.90 -4.47
N TYR A 107 -9.22 12.72 -4.86
CA TYR A 107 -8.41 11.73 -5.54
C TYR A 107 -8.04 12.18 -6.96
N LYS A 108 -6.77 11.94 -7.29
CA LYS A 108 -6.22 12.02 -8.64
C LYS A 108 -5.33 10.79 -8.79
N THR A 109 -5.27 10.22 -9.99
CA THR A 109 -4.46 9.04 -10.29
C THR A 109 -2.99 9.32 -9.94
N ASP A 110 -2.47 8.57 -8.96
CA ASP A 110 -1.09 8.68 -8.45
C ASP A 110 -0.30 7.46 -8.92
N LEU A 111 0.56 7.64 -9.92
CA LEU A 111 1.35 6.56 -10.52
C LEU A 111 2.32 5.91 -9.53
N GLY A 112 2.82 6.68 -8.56
CA GLY A 112 3.65 6.16 -7.47
C GLY A 112 2.88 5.22 -6.55
N LEU A 113 1.61 5.53 -6.26
CA LEU A 113 0.73 4.67 -5.47
C LEU A 113 0.35 3.40 -6.23
N TYR A 114 0.05 3.50 -7.53
CA TYR A 114 -0.15 2.33 -8.39
C TYR A 114 1.09 1.44 -8.42
N ALA A 115 2.30 2.02 -8.47
CA ALA A 115 3.53 1.24 -8.41
C ALA A 115 3.68 0.48 -7.08
N ASP A 116 3.34 1.11 -5.95
CA ASP A 116 3.36 0.47 -4.62
C ASP A 116 2.38 -0.72 -4.56
N LEU A 117 1.18 -0.55 -5.12
CA LEU A 117 0.16 -1.59 -5.22
C LEU A 117 0.63 -2.76 -6.09
N VAL A 118 1.10 -2.49 -7.31
CA VAL A 118 1.60 -3.52 -8.23
C VAL A 118 2.73 -4.32 -7.58
N GLN A 119 3.68 -3.65 -6.93
CA GLN A 119 4.79 -4.31 -6.25
C GLN A 119 4.31 -5.21 -5.11
N ALA A 120 3.38 -4.73 -4.28
CA ALA A 120 2.83 -5.51 -3.17
C ALA A 120 2.03 -6.72 -3.67
N LEU A 121 1.18 -6.54 -4.68
CA LEU A 121 0.39 -7.63 -5.28
C LEU A 121 1.30 -8.68 -5.93
N ALA A 122 2.34 -8.26 -6.64
CA ALA A 122 3.31 -9.17 -7.24
C ALA A 122 4.02 -10.02 -6.18
N ASN A 123 4.44 -9.40 -5.07
CA ASN A 123 5.06 -10.11 -3.94
C ASN A 123 4.12 -11.12 -3.27
N ASN A 124 2.80 -10.92 -3.39
CA ASN A 124 1.77 -11.82 -2.87
C ASN A 124 1.17 -12.74 -3.95
N ARG A 125 1.75 -12.79 -5.16
CA ARG A 125 1.31 -13.63 -6.29
C ARG A 125 -0.13 -13.36 -6.75
N MET A 126 -0.59 -12.13 -6.60
CA MET A 126 -1.95 -11.68 -6.97
C MET A 126 -1.94 -11.07 -8.37
N ALA A 127 -1.72 -11.91 -9.38
CA ALA A 127 -1.42 -11.42 -10.74
C ALA A 127 -2.67 -10.90 -11.47
N GLU A 128 -3.81 -11.54 -11.25
CA GLU A 128 -5.12 -11.16 -11.77
C GLU A 128 -5.56 -9.80 -11.19
N ASP A 129 -5.26 -9.57 -9.90
CA ASP A 129 -5.51 -8.29 -9.24
C ASP A 129 -4.70 -7.14 -9.86
N ILE A 130 -3.45 -7.40 -10.26
CA ILE A 130 -2.64 -6.39 -10.97
C ILE A 130 -3.31 -6.03 -12.30
N ASP A 131 -3.76 -7.03 -13.05
CA ASP A 131 -4.36 -6.78 -14.36
C ASP A 131 -5.69 -6.04 -14.25
N ARG A 132 -6.51 -6.39 -13.25
CA ARG A 132 -7.72 -5.65 -12.91
C ARG A 132 -7.40 -4.21 -12.51
N LEU A 133 -6.42 -4.02 -11.62
CA LEU A 133 -6.00 -2.69 -11.15
C LEU A 133 -5.62 -1.78 -12.32
N ILE A 134 -4.82 -2.28 -13.26
CA ILE A 134 -4.38 -1.50 -14.43
C ILE A 134 -5.49 -1.33 -15.45
N GLY A 135 -6.34 -2.34 -15.66
CA GLY A 135 -7.50 -2.24 -16.53
C GLY A 135 -8.49 -1.17 -16.04
N GLU A 136 -8.77 -1.14 -14.75
CA GLU A 136 -9.63 -0.12 -14.14
C GLU A 136 -9.02 1.28 -14.25
N MET A 137 -7.71 1.42 -14.06
CA MET A 137 -7.00 2.70 -14.26
C MET A 137 -7.07 3.19 -15.71
N GLU A 138 -6.96 2.29 -16.68
CA GLU A 138 -7.07 2.62 -18.10
C GLU A 138 -8.46 3.18 -18.47
N MET A 139 -9.51 2.70 -17.81
CA MET A 139 -10.89 3.11 -18.06
C MET A 139 -11.31 4.36 -17.28
N GLU A 140 -10.45 4.90 -16.41
CA GLU A 140 -10.75 6.17 -15.73
C GLU A 140 -10.70 7.32 -16.74
N ASP A 141 -11.80 8.10 -16.85
CA ASP A 141 -11.88 9.32 -17.67
C ASP A 141 -11.00 10.49 -17.15
N GLY A 142 -10.07 10.20 -16.22
CA GLY A 142 -9.19 11.17 -15.61
C GLY A 142 -7.94 11.45 -16.44
N VAL A 143 -7.47 12.71 -16.41
CA VAL A 143 -6.16 13.05 -16.96
C VAL A 143 -5.09 12.43 -16.06
N ILE A 144 -4.42 11.40 -16.58
CA ILE A 144 -3.25 10.80 -15.93
C ILE A 144 -2.08 11.77 -16.07
N ASP A 145 -1.59 12.27 -14.94
CA ASP A 145 -0.44 13.18 -14.90
C ASP A 145 0.85 12.39 -15.16
N LEU A 146 1.29 12.38 -16.43
CA LEU A 146 2.58 11.82 -16.83
C LEU A 146 3.77 12.68 -16.38
N GLY A 147 3.53 13.85 -15.77
CA GLY A 147 4.56 14.69 -15.16
C GLY A 147 5.23 14.05 -13.95
N ASP A 148 4.58 13.08 -13.28
CA ASP A 148 5.23 12.23 -12.27
C ASP A 148 6.15 11.19 -12.93
N LYS A 149 7.29 11.66 -13.45
CA LYS A 149 8.30 10.83 -14.12
C LYS A 149 8.79 9.70 -13.22
N LYS A 150 8.89 9.94 -11.91
CA LYS A 150 9.34 8.95 -10.93
C LYS A 150 8.27 7.88 -10.70
N GLY A 151 7.01 8.26 -10.48
CA GLY A 151 5.89 7.33 -10.35
C GLY A 151 5.72 6.49 -11.60
N LEU A 152 5.72 7.10 -12.79
CA LEU A 152 5.64 6.41 -14.08
C LEU A 152 6.77 5.39 -14.26
N SER A 153 8.02 5.79 -13.99
CA SER A 153 9.18 4.90 -14.03
C SER A 153 9.02 3.70 -13.10
N ARG A 154 8.58 3.94 -11.86
CA ARG A 154 8.36 2.89 -10.86
C ARG A 154 7.24 1.93 -11.29
N LEU A 155 6.14 2.45 -11.81
CA LEU A 155 5.00 1.64 -12.24
C LEU A 155 5.38 0.74 -13.42
N ILE A 156 6.00 1.28 -14.46
CA ILE A 156 6.44 0.49 -15.63
C ILE A 156 7.42 -0.60 -15.19
N LYS A 157 8.40 -0.26 -14.34
CA LYS A 157 9.34 -1.26 -13.79
C LYS A 157 8.63 -2.34 -13.00
N ALA A 158 7.65 -1.98 -12.16
CA ALA A 158 6.90 -2.93 -11.36
C ALA A 158 6.09 -3.90 -12.25
N LEU A 159 5.44 -3.40 -13.31
CA LEU A 159 4.70 -4.24 -14.26
C LEU A 159 5.61 -5.20 -15.02
N ILE A 160 6.77 -4.71 -15.49
CA ILE A 160 7.77 -5.55 -16.15
C ILE A 160 8.32 -6.60 -15.19
N ALA A 161 8.64 -6.23 -13.94
CA ALA A 161 9.14 -7.16 -12.93
C ALA A 161 8.10 -8.22 -12.55
N ALA A 162 6.82 -7.86 -12.51
CA ALA A 162 5.70 -8.76 -12.25
C ALA A 162 5.28 -9.60 -13.48
N GLU A 163 6.00 -9.50 -14.60
CA GLU A 163 5.72 -10.20 -15.86
C GLU A 163 4.31 -9.96 -16.43
N ARG A 164 3.73 -8.78 -16.15
CA ARG A 164 2.39 -8.43 -16.63
C ARG A 164 2.45 -7.80 -18.01
N ARG A 165 2.59 -8.65 -19.04
CA ARG A 165 2.69 -8.24 -20.46
C ARG A 165 1.54 -7.32 -20.87
N GLU A 166 0.31 -7.78 -20.73
CA GLU A 166 -0.86 -7.03 -21.20
C GLU A 166 -1.03 -5.72 -20.46
N SER A 167 -0.83 -5.72 -19.13
CA SER A 167 -0.87 -4.49 -18.33
C SER A 167 0.26 -3.52 -18.70
N THR A 168 1.43 -4.00 -19.11
CA THR A 168 2.52 -3.15 -19.64
C THR A 168 2.12 -2.49 -20.96
N VAL A 169 1.45 -3.24 -21.85
CA VAL A 169 0.92 -2.69 -23.11
C VAL A 169 -0.19 -1.68 -22.86
N ARG A 170 -1.12 -1.96 -21.93
CA ARG A 170 -2.17 -1.02 -21.51
C ARG A 170 -1.58 0.29 -20.99
N MET A 171 -0.52 0.23 -20.19
CA MET A 171 0.17 1.43 -19.71
C MET A 171 0.77 2.25 -20.87
N TYR A 172 1.32 1.62 -21.90
CA TYR A 172 1.72 2.35 -23.11
C TYR A 172 0.53 3.01 -23.81
N GLY A 173 -0.60 2.30 -23.92
CA GLY A 173 -1.84 2.85 -24.48
C GLY A 173 -2.32 4.09 -23.73
N VAL A 174 -2.30 4.05 -22.40
CA VAL A 174 -2.54 5.22 -21.53
C VAL A 174 -1.59 6.36 -21.88
N MET A 175 -0.27 6.10 -21.95
CA MET A 175 0.72 7.14 -22.26
C MET A 175 0.43 7.82 -23.61
N LYS A 176 0.09 7.03 -24.62
CA LYS A 176 -0.25 7.50 -25.97
C LYS A 176 -1.52 8.35 -25.98
N ARG A 177 -2.58 7.93 -25.28
CA ARG A 177 -3.83 8.70 -25.14
C ARG A 177 -3.65 10.00 -24.37
N SER A 178 -2.74 10.03 -23.41
CA SER A 178 -2.33 11.27 -22.74
C SER A 178 -1.51 12.21 -23.64
N GLY A 179 -1.23 11.83 -24.90
CA GLY A 179 -0.56 12.67 -25.89
C GLY A 179 0.94 12.44 -26.00
N TRP A 180 1.53 11.48 -25.28
CA TRP A 180 2.95 11.18 -25.44
C TRP A 180 3.24 10.60 -26.84
N GLY A 181 4.27 11.13 -27.51
CA GLY A 181 4.62 10.76 -28.88
C GLY A 181 3.82 11.51 -29.97
N CYS A 182 2.81 12.30 -29.59
CA CYS A 182 2.09 13.17 -30.51
C CYS A 182 2.82 14.50 -30.69
N ILE A 183 3.01 14.94 -31.93
CA ILE A 183 3.62 16.24 -32.25
C ILE A 183 2.73 17.35 -31.68
N GLY A 184 3.32 18.26 -30.90
CA GLY A 184 2.62 19.43 -30.35
C GLY A 184 1.79 19.19 -29.08
N SER A 185 1.78 17.98 -28.51
CA SER A 185 1.07 17.71 -27.24
C SER A 185 1.73 18.35 -26.02
N GLY A 186 3.03 18.65 -26.09
CA GLY A 186 3.82 19.16 -24.97
C GLY A 186 4.06 18.13 -23.85
N VAL A 187 3.62 16.88 -24.03
CA VAL A 187 3.74 15.83 -23.01
C VAL A 187 5.10 15.14 -23.12
N GLU A 188 5.91 15.33 -22.09
CA GLU A 188 7.27 14.82 -22.02
C GLU A 188 7.37 13.61 -21.10
N VAL A 189 7.83 12.48 -21.65
CA VAL A 189 8.23 11.32 -20.85
C VAL A 189 9.75 11.22 -20.87
N ASP A 190 10.32 10.84 -19.72
CA ASP A 190 11.75 10.60 -19.57
C ASP A 190 12.25 9.55 -20.57
N GLU A 191 13.32 9.87 -21.29
CA GLU A 191 14.00 8.97 -22.24
C GLU A 191 14.32 7.61 -21.59
N TYR A 192 14.77 7.62 -20.33
CA TYR A 192 15.05 6.40 -19.59
C TYR A 192 13.79 5.53 -19.43
N VAL A 193 12.64 6.14 -19.17
CA VAL A 193 11.36 5.43 -19.01
C VAL A 193 10.94 4.80 -20.34
N ALA A 194 11.04 5.54 -21.44
CA ALA A 194 10.76 5.03 -22.78
C ALA A 194 11.66 3.83 -23.14
N LYS A 195 12.96 3.91 -22.86
CA LYS A 195 13.91 2.80 -23.09
C LYS A 195 13.60 1.58 -22.23
N VAL A 196 13.26 1.78 -20.96
CA VAL A 196 12.85 0.68 -20.06
C VAL A 196 11.59 -0.01 -20.58
N LEU A 197 10.60 0.76 -21.02
CA LEU A 197 9.36 0.26 -21.59
C LEU A 197 9.61 -0.54 -22.89
N SER A 198 10.35 0.02 -23.86
CA SER A 198 10.71 -0.63 -25.12
C SER A 198 11.42 -1.96 -24.87
N LYS A 199 12.42 -1.99 -23.97
CA LYS A 199 13.13 -3.22 -23.60
C LYS A 199 12.20 -4.26 -22.95
N GLY A 200 11.32 -3.84 -22.06
CA GLY A 200 10.33 -4.71 -21.41
C GLY A 200 9.38 -5.35 -22.42
N LEU A 201 8.82 -4.55 -23.33
CA LEU A 201 7.93 -5.01 -24.39
C LEU A 201 8.62 -6.01 -25.32
N ARG A 202 9.86 -5.73 -25.75
CA ARG A 202 10.67 -6.69 -26.55
C ARG A 202 10.87 -8.02 -25.83
N ARG A 203 11.13 -7.98 -24.52
CA ARG A 203 11.27 -9.20 -23.70
C ARG A 203 9.98 -10.01 -23.66
N PHE A 204 8.82 -9.36 -23.70
CA PHE A 204 7.52 -10.02 -23.77
C PHE A 204 7.11 -10.47 -25.18
N GLY A 205 7.93 -10.20 -26.21
CA GLY A 205 7.60 -10.50 -27.61
C GLY A 205 6.79 -9.41 -28.32
N GLU A 206 6.43 -8.33 -27.64
CA GLU A 206 5.67 -7.19 -28.16
C GLU A 206 6.56 -6.25 -29.00
N ARG A 207 7.16 -6.80 -30.07
CA ARG A 207 8.17 -6.11 -30.89
C ARG A 207 7.61 -4.90 -31.62
N ASP A 208 6.35 -4.96 -32.03
CA ASP A 208 5.71 -3.91 -32.82
C ASP A 208 5.41 -2.70 -31.94
N VAL A 209 4.81 -2.95 -30.77
CA VAL A 209 4.58 -1.94 -29.74
C VAL A 209 5.89 -1.31 -29.27
N ALA A 210 6.96 -2.11 -29.10
CA ALA A 210 8.27 -1.57 -28.74
C ALA A 210 8.87 -0.66 -29.82
N ARG A 211 8.66 -0.98 -31.11
CA ARG A 211 9.07 -0.10 -32.22
C ARG A 211 8.30 1.21 -32.21
N GLU A 212 7.00 1.19 -31.91
CA GLU A 212 6.22 2.43 -31.74
C GLU A 212 6.76 3.31 -30.61
N VAL A 213 7.15 2.70 -29.48
CA VAL A 213 7.79 3.41 -28.36
C VAL A 213 9.10 4.09 -28.79
N ASP A 214 9.94 3.40 -29.56
CA ASP A 214 11.21 3.96 -30.04
C ASP A 214 10.98 5.12 -31.02
N LEU A 215 10.04 4.98 -31.97
CA LEU A 215 9.68 6.04 -32.92
C LEU A 215 9.08 7.27 -32.22
N ALA A 216 8.26 7.06 -31.19
CA ALA A 216 7.70 8.14 -30.37
C ALA A 216 8.80 8.90 -29.63
N LEU A 217 9.81 8.19 -29.13
CA LEU A 217 10.98 8.79 -28.47
C LEU A 217 11.83 9.60 -29.45
N GLU A 218 12.12 9.07 -30.64
CA GLU A 218 12.87 9.78 -31.69
C GLU A 218 12.14 11.05 -32.16
N SER A 219 10.83 10.95 -32.39
CA SER A 219 9.98 12.08 -32.79
C SER A 219 10.02 13.19 -31.73
N TYR A 220 10.00 12.82 -30.45
CA TYR A 220 10.13 13.76 -29.34
C TYR A 220 11.52 14.43 -29.32
N SER A 221 12.61 13.66 -29.40
CA SER A 221 13.98 14.19 -29.43
C SER A 221 14.18 15.17 -30.57
N ASN A 222 13.68 14.85 -31.77
CA ASN A 222 13.77 15.72 -32.95
C ASN A 222 12.96 17.02 -32.77
N ALA A 223 11.77 16.95 -32.17
CA ALA A 223 10.94 18.13 -31.87
C ALA A 223 11.53 19.04 -30.77
N CYS A 224 12.31 18.49 -29.84
CA CYS A 224 13.06 19.27 -28.86
C CYS A 224 14.28 19.95 -29.49
N LEU A 225 15.04 19.25 -30.34
CA LEU A 225 16.21 19.81 -31.02
C LEU A 225 15.84 20.93 -32.01
N GLY A 226 14.70 20.80 -32.71
CA GLY A 226 14.19 21.86 -33.60
C GLY A 226 13.75 23.14 -32.88
N ARG A 227 13.50 23.10 -31.56
CA ARG A 227 13.14 24.28 -30.74
C ARG A 227 14.34 25.03 -30.16
N VAL A 228 15.54 24.45 -30.19
CA VAL A 228 16.78 25.10 -29.72
C VAL A 228 17.50 25.87 -30.86
N GLY A 229 17.03 25.71 -32.09
CA GLY A 229 17.62 26.30 -33.31
C GLY A 229 16.83 27.46 -33.92
N VAL A 230 16.23 28.35 -33.11
CA VAL A 230 15.66 29.64 -33.57
C VAL A 230 16.06 30.76 -32.61
#